data_AF-A0A0N4TB84-F1
#
_entry.id   AF-A0A0N4TB84-F1
#
_cell.length_a   1.000
_cell.length_b   1.000
_cell.length_c   1.000
_cell.angle_alpha   90.00
_cell.angle_beta   90.00
_cell.angle_gamma   90.00
#
_symmetry.space_group_name_H-M   'P 1'
#
loop_
_entity.id
_entity.type
_entity.pdbx_description
1 polymer ?
#
loop_
_entity_poly.entity_id
_entity_poly.type
_entity_poly.pdbx_seq_one_letter_code
_entity_poly.pdbx_strand_id
1 'polypeptide(L)'
;MKGFDKGKCQNDITLLLHYGNNCLYICGTNALSPRCQIRNKRNLFEECATSINAIGLSTFNKDCPAYHLSYDNYTFTALAVDISCQKQTLLRALPQQQKLWLPVNDDRWFHV
;
A
#
# COMPACT_ATOMS: atom_id res chain seq x y z
N MET A 1 -23.74 0.79 1.75
CA MET A 1 -22.93 0.92 0.51
C MET A 1 -22.52 2.38 0.35
N LYS A 2 -21.29 2.68 -0.09
CA LYS A 2 -20.75 4.05 -0.19
C LYS A 2 -20.94 4.74 -1.56
N GLY A 3 -21.72 4.13 -2.47
CA GLY A 3 -22.08 4.73 -3.77
C GLY A 3 -21.00 4.69 -4.86
N PHE A 4 -19.95 3.87 -4.71
CA PHE A 4 -18.90 3.74 -5.72
C PHE A 4 -19.27 2.77 -6.85
N ASP A 5 -18.72 3.03 -8.04
CA ASP A 5 -18.88 2.16 -9.21
C ASP A 5 -18.42 0.73 -8.92
N LYS A 6 -19.10 -0.24 -9.54
CA LYS A 6 -18.77 -1.67 -9.39
C LYS A 6 -17.31 -1.99 -9.72
N GLY A 7 -16.71 -1.25 -10.66
CA GLY A 7 -15.30 -1.39 -11.03
C GLY A 7 -14.33 -1.03 -9.92
N LYS A 8 -14.67 -0.08 -9.05
CA LYS A 8 -13.83 0.36 -7.91
C LYS A 8 -13.94 -0.56 -6.69
N CYS A 9 -14.98 -1.38 -6.64
CA CYS A 9 -15.23 -2.36 -5.59
C CYS A 9 -14.57 -3.72 -5.90
N GLN A 10 -13.37 -3.69 -6.48
CA GLN A 10 -12.54 -4.86 -6.79
C GLN A 10 -11.22 -4.78 -6.03
N ASN A 11 -10.45 -5.86 -6.03
CA ASN A 11 -9.09 -5.85 -5.48
C ASN A 11 -8.07 -5.75 -6.61
N ASP A 12 -7.68 -4.54 -6.94
CA ASP A 12 -6.60 -4.27 -7.89
C ASP A 12 -5.26 -4.35 -7.16
N ILE A 13 -4.35 -5.17 -7.67
CA ILE A 13 -2.99 -5.27 -7.11
C ILE A 13 -2.21 -4.02 -7.51
N THR A 14 -1.70 -3.30 -6.51
CA THR A 14 -0.97 -2.03 -6.71
C THR A 14 0.49 -2.11 -6.29
N LEU A 15 0.86 -3.18 -5.57
CA LEU A 15 2.21 -3.36 -5.05
C LEU A 15 2.56 -4.83 -4.89
N LEU A 16 3.73 -5.19 -5.40
CA LEU A 16 4.39 -6.47 -5.17
C LEU A 16 5.78 -6.18 -4.60
N LEU A 17 6.09 -6.70 -3.41
CA LEU A 17 7.38 -6.48 -2.75
C LEU A 17 7.92 -7.78 -2.17
N HIS A 18 9.24 -7.91 -2.12
CA HIS A 18 9.89 -8.99 -1.38
C HIS A 18 9.64 -8.89 0.12
N TYR A 19 9.42 -10.04 0.76
CA TYR A 19 9.35 -10.20 2.21
C TYR A 19 10.26 -11.36 2.64
N GLY A 20 11.39 -11.02 3.26
CA GLY A 20 12.44 -12.00 3.55
C GLY A 20 12.89 -12.75 2.28
N ASN A 21 13.38 -13.98 2.45
CA ASN A 21 14.00 -14.70 1.34
C ASN A 21 12.99 -15.35 0.39
N ASN A 22 11.84 -15.83 0.89
CA ASN A 22 10.94 -16.71 0.13
C ASN A 22 9.51 -16.21 0.01
N CYS A 23 9.18 -15.00 0.48
CA CYS A 23 7.82 -14.52 0.49
C CYS A 23 7.68 -13.17 -0.25
N LEU A 24 6.45 -12.84 -0.60
CA LEU A 24 6.05 -11.59 -1.22
C LEU A 24 4.94 -10.94 -0.41
N TYR A 25 5.04 -9.63 -0.21
CA TYR A 25 3.86 -8.80 0.02
C TYR A 25 3.14 -8.60 -1.31
N ILE A 26 1.86 -8.92 -1.33
CA ILE A 26 0.94 -8.69 -2.44
C ILE A 26 -0.15 -7.75 -1.92
N CYS A 27 -0.02 -6.47 -2.21
CA CYS A 27 -0.96 -5.45 -1.72
C CYS A 27 -1.88 -4.97 -2.83
N GLY A 28 -3.13 -4.74 -2.48
CA GLY A 28 -4.12 -4.21 -3.40
C GLY A 28 -5.17 -3.35 -2.72
N THR A 29 -5.98 -2.70 -3.56
CA THR A 29 -7.04 -1.78 -3.17
C THR A 29 -8.11 -2.44 -2.31
N ASN A 30 -8.34 -3.74 -2.52
CA ASN A 30 -9.28 -4.58 -1.80
C ASN A 30 -10.64 -3.89 -1.55
N ALA A 31 -11.26 -3.46 -2.65
CA ALA A 31 -12.53 -2.74 -2.67
C ALA A 31 -12.53 -1.49 -1.80
N LEU A 32 -11.55 -0.60 -2.03
CA LEU A 32 -11.36 0.64 -1.27
C LEU A 32 -11.05 0.40 0.22
N SER A 33 -10.42 -0.72 0.54
CA SER A 33 -9.95 -1.09 1.88
C SER A 33 -8.59 -1.81 1.82
N PRO A 34 -7.50 -1.07 1.56
CA PRO A 34 -6.19 -1.64 1.23
C PRO A 34 -5.69 -2.72 2.18
N ARG A 35 -5.26 -3.84 1.60
CA ARG A 35 -4.75 -5.02 2.33
C ARG A 35 -3.56 -5.62 1.59
N CYS A 36 -2.61 -6.16 2.35
CA CYS A 36 -1.56 -7.03 1.79
C CYS A 36 -1.76 -8.46 2.23
N GLN A 37 -1.66 -9.39 1.29
CA GLN A 37 -1.46 -10.80 1.55
C GLN A 37 0.04 -11.10 1.54
N ILE A 38 0.47 -12.02 2.39
CA ILE A 38 1.87 -12.45 2.45
C ILE A 38 1.93 -13.90 1.99
N ARG A 39 2.53 -14.13 0.82
CA ARG A 39 2.50 -15.43 0.14
C ARG A 39 3.90 -15.91 -0.19
N ASN A 40 4.06 -17.24 -0.23
CA ASN A 40 5.29 -17.85 -0.72
C ASN A 40 5.50 -17.49 -2.20
N LYS A 41 6.66 -16.94 -2.54
CA LYS A 41 6.95 -16.45 -3.90
C LYS A 41 7.02 -17.55 -4.95
N ARG A 42 7.20 -18.81 -4.56
CA ARG A 42 7.32 -19.95 -5.48
C ARG A 42 5.98 -20.45 -5.99
N ASN A 43 4.96 -20.47 -5.12
CA ASN A 43 3.66 -21.07 -5.43
C ASN A 43 2.48 -20.10 -5.28
N LEU A 44 2.64 -18.99 -4.56
CA LEU A 44 1.61 -17.98 -4.23
C LEU A 44 0.39 -18.48 -3.43
N PHE A 45 0.26 -19.79 -3.20
CA PHE A 45 -0.84 -20.40 -2.45
C PHE A 45 -0.56 -20.47 -0.96
N GLU A 46 0.69 -20.78 -0.58
CA GLU A 46 1.10 -20.92 0.81
C GLU A 46 1.19 -19.55 1.48
N GLU A 47 0.53 -19.38 2.62
CA GLU A 47 0.62 -18.16 3.43
C GLU A 47 1.91 -18.19 4.24
N CYS A 48 2.77 -17.17 4.10
CA CYS A 48 3.96 -17.06 4.95
C CYS A 48 3.65 -16.38 6.30
N ALA A 49 2.62 -15.52 6.32
CA ALA A 49 2.19 -14.77 7.48
C ALA A 49 0.78 -14.22 7.26
N THR A 50 0.16 -13.76 8.36
CA THR A 50 -1.17 -13.16 8.35
C THR A 50 -1.20 -11.89 7.50
N SER A 51 -2.33 -11.67 6.82
CA SER A 51 -2.55 -10.45 6.04
C SER A 51 -2.44 -9.20 6.91
N ILE A 52 -1.93 -8.11 6.34
CA ILE A 52 -1.74 -6.83 7.04
C ILE A 52 -2.56 -5.70 6.43
N ASN A 53 -2.87 -4.69 7.24
CA ASN A 53 -3.39 -3.42 6.74
C ASN A 53 -2.35 -2.76 5.81
N ALA A 54 -2.79 -2.33 4.61
CA ALA A 54 -1.91 -1.76 3.59
C ALA A 54 -2.02 -0.24 3.45
N ILE A 55 -2.62 0.47 4.41
CA ILE A 55 -2.64 1.94 4.38
C ILE A 55 -1.21 2.47 4.45
N GLY A 56 -0.80 3.21 3.42
CA GLY A 56 0.58 3.66 3.25
C GLY A 56 1.47 2.68 2.47
N LEU A 57 0.94 1.55 2.00
CA LEU A 57 1.62 0.62 1.08
C LEU A 57 0.88 0.53 -0.25
N SER A 58 -0.44 0.34 -0.19
CA SER A 58 -1.33 0.33 -1.35
C SER A 58 -2.25 1.54 -1.31
N THR A 59 -2.66 2.00 -2.50
CA THR A 59 -3.72 2.99 -2.65
C THR A 59 -5.09 2.38 -2.37
N PHE A 60 -6.04 3.23 -2.01
CA PHE A 60 -7.46 2.86 -1.86
C PHE A 60 -8.13 2.64 -3.21
N ASN A 61 -7.80 3.46 -4.19
CA ASN A 61 -8.32 3.36 -5.55
C ASN A 61 -7.15 3.13 -6.54
N LYS A 62 -7.36 2.24 -7.52
CA LYS A 62 -6.37 1.93 -8.56
C LYS A 62 -5.99 3.14 -9.41
N ASP A 63 -6.88 4.12 -9.49
CA ASP A 63 -6.65 5.36 -10.26
C ASP A 63 -5.83 6.39 -9.48
N CYS A 64 -5.57 6.19 -8.18
CA CYS A 64 -4.68 7.08 -7.43
C CYS A 64 -3.22 6.85 -7.85
N PRO A 65 -2.41 7.90 -8.03
CA PRO A 65 -0.98 7.74 -8.26
C PRO A 65 -0.29 7.17 -7.01
N ALA A 66 0.74 6.37 -7.25
CA ALA A 66 1.60 5.84 -6.21
C ALA A 66 3.02 5.62 -6.73
N TYR A 67 4.00 5.94 -5.88
CA TYR A 67 5.39 5.61 -6.09
C TYR A 67 5.86 4.69 -4.98
N HIS A 68 6.70 3.73 -5.34
CA HIS A 68 7.28 2.77 -4.43
C HIS A 68 8.77 2.64 -4.70
N LEU A 69 9.56 2.66 -3.64
CA LEU A 69 11.00 2.46 -3.70
C LEU A 69 11.41 1.55 -2.55
N SER A 70 11.96 0.39 -2.88
CA SER A 70 12.66 -0.44 -1.90
C SER A 70 14.15 -0.18 -1.98
N TYR A 71 14.76 0.12 -0.84
CA TYR A 71 16.18 0.37 -0.69
C TYR A 71 16.66 -0.24 0.63
N ASP A 72 17.64 -1.14 0.55
CA ASP A 72 18.05 -2.02 1.66
C ASP A 72 16.84 -2.70 2.31
N ASN A 73 16.69 -2.56 3.63
CA ASN A 73 15.61 -3.14 4.42
C ASN A 73 14.39 -2.23 4.56
N TYR A 74 14.35 -1.13 3.79
CA TYR A 74 13.29 -0.14 3.87
C TYR A 74 12.47 -0.10 2.59
N THR A 75 11.17 0.12 2.76
CA THR A 75 10.29 0.48 1.65
C THR A 75 9.74 1.87 1.89
N PHE A 76 9.95 2.73 0.92
CA PHE A 76 9.41 4.07 0.85
C PHE A 76 8.23 4.08 -0.12
N THR A 77 7.18 4.79 0.25
CA THR A 77 6.00 4.98 -0.58
C THR A 77 5.61 6.45 -0.61
N ALA A 78 5.20 6.93 -1.78
CA ALA A 78 4.58 8.23 -1.96
C ALA A 78 3.21 7.99 -2.59
N LEU A 79 2.16 8.08 -1.77
CA LEU A 79 0.79 7.75 -2.18
C LEU A 79 -0.24 8.45 -1.29
N ALA A 80 -1.49 8.48 -1.74
CA ALA A 80 -2.59 8.99 -0.93
C ALA A 80 -3.09 7.96 0.11
N VAL A 81 -3.30 8.41 1.34
CA VAL A 81 -3.78 7.57 2.46
C VAL A 81 -5.29 7.65 2.67
N ASP A 82 -6.04 8.10 1.67
CA ASP A 82 -7.48 8.23 1.70
C ASP A 82 -8.12 7.82 0.35
N ILE A 83 -9.44 7.62 0.36
CA ILE A 83 -10.21 7.14 -0.80
C ILE A 83 -10.29 8.18 -1.93
N SER A 84 -10.21 9.48 -1.61
CA SER A 84 -10.34 10.56 -2.61
C SER A 84 -9.03 10.91 -3.32
N CYS A 85 -7.94 10.23 -2.96
CA CYS A 85 -6.58 10.50 -3.45
C CYS A 85 -6.00 11.90 -3.08
N GLN A 86 -6.62 12.61 -2.13
CA GLN A 86 -6.24 14.00 -1.80
C GLN A 86 -5.17 14.09 -0.70
N LYS A 87 -5.16 13.13 0.23
CA LYS A 87 -4.27 13.11 1.39
C LYS A 87 -2.97 12.41 1.06
N GLN A 88 -2.14 13.07 0.27
CA GLN A 88 -0.83 12.56 -0.14
C GLN A 88 0.18 12.66 1.00
N THR A 89 1.06 11.68 1.09
CA THR A 89 2.17 11.67 2.04
C THR A 89 3.30 10.80 1.50
N LEU A 90 4.51 11.06 2.00
CA LEU A 90 5.66 10.18 1.84
C LEU A 90 5.82 9.38 3.14
N LEU A 91 5.94 8.07 3.00
CA LEU A 91 6.12 7.18 4.11
C LEU A 91 7.38 6.33 3.94
N ARG A 92 8.11 6.11 5.03
CA ARG A 92 8.94 4.92 5.18
C ARG A 92 8.03 3.84 5.74
N ALA A 93 7.40 3.06 4.86
CA ALA A 93 6.28 2.18 5.16
C ALA A 93 6.70 0.83 5.78
N LEU A 94 7.89 0.32 5.41
CA LEU A 94 8.47 -0.89 6.01
C LEU A 94 9.87 -0.59 6.56
N PRO A 95 10.29 -1.24 7.67
CA PRO A 95 9.51 -2.21 8.48
C PRO A 95 8.39 -1.52 9.29
N GLN A 96 7.26 -2.21 9.50
CA GLN A 96 6.04 -1.62 10.09
C GLN A 96 6.25 -1.03 11.49
N GLN A 97 7.13 -1.63 12.30
CA GLN A 97 7.42 -1.23 13.68
C GLN A 97 8.09 0.15 13.75
N GLN A 98 8.69 0.62 12.65
CA GLN A 98 9.40 1.89 12.56
C GLN A 98 8.87 2.74 11.41
N LYS A 99 7.55 2.69 11.19
CA LYS A 99 6.90 3.48 10.15
C LYS A 99 7.10 4.97 10.42
N LEU A 100 7.63 5.68 9.43
CA LEU A 100 7.71 7.14 9.44
C LEU A 100 6.74 7.68 8.39
N TRP A 101 6.05 8.76 8.73
CA TRP A 101 5.12 9.45 7.85
C TRP A 101 5.37 10.95 7.91
N LEU A 102 5.30 11.61 6.76
CA LEU A 102 5.24 13.06 6.74
C LEU A 102 3.81 13.52 7.05
N PRO A 103 3.64 14.67 7.74
CA PRO A 103 2.32 15.21 8.04
C PRO A 103 1.45 15.29 6.79
N VAL A 104 0.22 14.81 6.93
CA VAL A 104 -0.80 14.90 5.88
C VAL A 104 -1.45 16.28 5.97
N ASN A 105 -1.75 16.90 4.82
CA ASN A 105 -2.37 18.24 4.73
C ASN A 105 -1.51 19.35 5.35
N ASP A 106 -0.18 19.24 5.23
CA ASP A 106 0.74 20.32 5.55
C ASP A 106 1.46 20.75 4.28
N ASP A 107 0.96 21.81 3.65
CA ASP A 107 1.43 22.31 2.36
C ASP A 107 2.88 22.80 2.39
N ARG A 108 3.49 22.93 3.57
CA ARG A 108 4.92 23.23 3.73
C ARG A 108 5.80 22.03 3.36
N TRP A 109 5.27 20.81 3.42
CA TRP A 109 5.99 19.59 3.09
C TRP A 109 5.75 19.17 1.64
N PHE A 110 4.48 19.09 1.23
CA PHE A 110 4.09 18.76 -0.14
C PHE A 110 2.99 19.72 -0.57
N HIS A 111 3.31 20.55 -1.57
CA HIS A 111 2.32 21.36 -2.26
C HIS A 111 1.83 20.57 -3.47
N VAL A 112 0.52 20.36 -3.56
CA VAL A 112 -0.12 19.61 -4.64
C VAL A 112 -0.93 20.56 -5.51
#